data_AF-A0AAD4KPE5-F1
#
_entry.id   AF-A0AAD4KPE5-F1
#
_cell.length_a   1.000
_cell.length_b   1.000
_cell.length_c   1.000
_cell.angle_alpha   90.00
_cell.angle_beta   90.00
_cell.angle_gamma   90.00
#
_symmetry.space_group_name_H-M   'P 1'
#
loop_
_entity.id
_entity.type
_entity.pdbx_description
1 polymer ?
#
loop_
_entity_poly.entity_id
_entity_poly.type
_entity_poly.pdbx_seq_one_letter_code
_entity_poly.pdbx_strand_id
1 'polypeptide(L)'
;MEMGADSSCEIYCIIDALDECEPNSQQTILRQIYQSFARRGARYSFSPGPYILITSRPYPEIGENLSHFRCKDLGSYSAVKKDIKIMIDEKVHDLSKRKNYPKRVIEEVSQI
;
A
#
# COMPACT_ATOMS: atom_id res chain seq x y z
N MET A 1 -35.19 8.99 26.32
CA MET A 1 -34.05 8.10 26.05
C MET A 1 -33.44 8.60 24.75
N GLU A 2 -32.52 9.56 24.84
CA GLU A 2 -31.83 10.09 23.65
C GLU A 2 -30.83 9.04 23.18
N MET A 3 -31.08 8.47 22.00
CA MET A 3 -30.06 7.73 21.26
C MET A 3 -29.04 8.76 20.77
N GLY A 4 -27.84 8.73 21.36
CA GLY A 4 -26.71 9.50 20.89
C GLY A 4 -26.48 9.19 19.41
N ALA A 5 -26.54 10.21 18.56
CA ALA A 5 -26.08 10.12 17.19
C ALA A 5 -24.57 9.88 17.26
N ASP A 6 -24.15 8.61 17.15
CA ASP A 6 -22.74 8.28 16.95
C ASP A 6 -22.29 9.00 15.68
N SER A 7 -21.41 9.98 15.87
CA SER A 7 -20.67 10.67 14.83
C SER A 7 -20.21 9.64 13.82
N SER A 8 -20.53 9.83 12.54
CA SER A 8 -20.12 8.94 11.44
C SER A 8 -18.61 8.69 11.51
N CYS A 9 -18.21 7.53 12.02
CA CYS A 9 -16.81 7.17 12.15
C CYS A 9 -16.27 6.81 10.77
N GLU A 10 -15.34 7.61 10.26
CA GLU A 10 -14.60 7.27 9.06
C GLU A 10 -13.60 6.16 9.39
N ILE A 11 -13.74 5.02 8.72
CA ILE A 11 -12.83 3.89 8.90
C ILE A 11 -11.80 3.91 7.78
N TYR A 12 -10.52 3.92 8.14
CA TYR A 12 -9.40 3.79 7.21
C TYR A 12 -8.75 2.43 7.39
N CYS A 13 -8.59 1.68 6.30
CA CYS A 13 -8.06 0.32 6.30
C CYS A 13 -6.88 0.23 5.31
N ILE A 14 -5.77 -0.32 5.78
CA ILE A 14 -4.61 -0.66 4.94
C ILE A 14 -4.50 -2.17 4.90
N ILE A 15 -4.58 -2.74 3.70
CA ILE A 15 -4.29 -4.14 3.44
C ILE A 15 -2.89 -4.16 2.81
N ASP A 16 -1.90 -4.49 3.63
CA ASP A 16 -0.51 -4.58 3.20
C ASP A 16 -0.20 -5.96 2.63
N ALA A 17 0.62 -6.02 1.58
CA ALA A 17 1.13 -7.24 0.96
C ALA A 17 0.04 -8.28 0.60
N LEU A 18 -1.00 -7.86 -0.14
CA LEU A 18 -2.12 -8.74 -0.52
C LEU A 18 -1.66 -10.03 -1.25
N ASP A 19 -0.54 -9.97 -1.96
CA ASP A 19 0.06 -11.13 -2.65
C ASP A 19 0.63 -12.20 -1.71
N GLU A 20 0.81 -11.92 -0.42
CA GLU A 20 1.27 -12.89 0.59
C GLU A 20 0.11 -13.67 1.24
N CYS A 21 -1.13 -13.35 0.90
CA CYS A 21 -2.30 -14.10 1.36
C CYS A 21 -2.34 -15.52 0.76
N GLU A 22 -2.84 -16.47 1.52
CA GLU A 22 -3.19 -17.80 1.00
C GLU A 22 -4.21 -17.66 -0.15
N PRO A 23 -4.10 -18.45 -1.25
CA PRO A 23 -4.88 -18.25 -2.46
C PRO A 23 -6.40 -18.15 -2.27
N ASN A 24 -7.02 -19.03 -1.48
CA ASN A 24 -8.47 -18.99 -1.25
C ASN A 24 -8.89 -17.74 -0.49
N SER A 25 -8.08 -17.32 0.48
CA SER A 25 -8.29 -16.10 1.25
C SER A 25 -8.16 -14.86 0.36
N GLN A 26 -7.14 -14.83 -0.51
CA GLN A 26 -6.92 -13.75 -1.48
C GLN A 26 -8.09 -13.63 -2.48
N GLN A 27 -8.54 -14.74 -3.05
CA GLN A 27 -9.68 -14.73 -3.96
C GLN A 27 -10.97 -14.28 -3.27
N THR A 28 -11.16 -14.70 -2.02
CA THR A 28 -12.32 -14.29 -1.23
C THR A 28 -12.34 -12.79 -1.02
N ILE A 29 -11.20 -12.18 -0.62
CA ILE A 29 -11.14 -10.74 -0.37
C ILE A 29 -11.27 -9.93 -1.67
N LEU A 30 -10.61 -10.34 -2.76
CA LEU A 30 -10.73 -9.70 -4.07
C LEU A 30 -12.18 -9.67 -4.55
N ARG A 31 -12.89 -10.81 -4.44
CA ARG A 31 -14.31 -10.91 -4.80
C ARG A 31 -15.18 -9.98 -3.94
N GLN A 32 -14.95 -9.93 -2.64
CA GLN A 32 -15.73 -9.08 -1.72
C GLN A 32 -15.51 -7.58 -2.00
N ILE A 33 -14.27 -7.17 -2.28
CA ILE A 33 -13.94 -5.79 -2.67
C ILE A 33 -14.68 -5.42 -3.96
N TYR A 34 -14.58 -6.27 -4.98
CA TYR A 34 -15.27 -6.03 -6.25
C TYR A 34 -16.78 -5.90 -6.06
N GLN A 35 -17.41 -6.84 -5.33
CA GLN A 35 -18.86 -6.81 -5.10
C GLN A 35 -19.31 -5.61 -4.26
N SER A 36 -18.53 -5.22 -3.25
CA SER A 36 -18.89 -4.17 -2.30
C SER A 36 -18.68 -2.77 -2.84
N PHE A 37 -17.65 -2.57 -3.68
CA PHE A 37 -17.22 -1.24 -4.13
C PHE A 37 -17.38 -1.01 -5.64
N ALA A 38 -17.29 -2.03 -6.51
CA ALA A 38 -17.42 -1.85 -7.95
C ALA A 38 -18.88 -1.90 -8.44
N ARG A 39 -19.76 -2.66 -7.75
CA ARG A 39 -21.19 -2.79 -8.12
C ARG A 39 -22.11 -1.71 -7.54
N ARG A 40 -21.62 -0.84 -6.65
CA ARG A 40 -22.36 0.33 -6.19
C ARG A 40 -22.41 1.36 -7.33
N GLY A 41 -23.32 1.13 -8.27
CA GLY A 41 -23.73 2.14 -9.24
C GLY A 41 -24.17 3.41 -8.50
N ALA A 42 -24.00 4.56 -9.15
CA ALA A 42 -24.11 5.93 -8.61
C ALA A 42 -25.48 6.35 -8.01
N ARG A 43 -26.31 5.41 -7.54
CA ARG A 43 -27.59 5.65 -6.90
C ARG A 43 -27.68 4.67 -5.75
N TYR A 44 -27.76 5.18 -4.51
CA TYR A 44 -28.13 4.54 -3.24
C TYR A 44 -27.14 4.81 -2.09
N SER A 45 -27.53 5.80 -1.29
CA SER A 45 -27.35 5.96 0.17
C SER A 45 -25.95 5.89 0.77
N PHE A 46 -25.33 7.08 0.89
CA PHE A 46 -24.77 7.71 2.10
C PHE A 46 -24.49 6.87 3.37
N SER A 47 -23.83 5.72 3.27
CA SER A 47 -22.96 5.27 4.37
C SER A 47 -21.50 5.46 3.93
N PRO A 48 -20.67 6.17 4.71
CA PRO A 48 -19.23 6.22 4.46
C PRO A 48 -18.70 4.80 4.72
N GLY A 49 -18.60 4.01 3.67
CA GLY A 49 -17.85 2.75 3.72
C GLY A 49 -16.38 3.05 4.05
N PRO A 50 -15.62 2.05 4.49
CA PRO A 50 -14.22 2.25 4.83
C PRO A 50 -13.42 2.73 3.60
N TYR A 51 -12.47 3.62 3.84
CA TYR A 51 -11.43 3.98 2.88
C TYR A 51 -10.36 2.91 2.91
N ILE A 52 -10.15 2.23 1.77
CA ILE A 52 -9.21 1.10 1.69
C ILE A 52 -8.01 1.49 0.83
N LEU A 53 -6.80 1.29 1.36
CA LEU A 53 -5.55 1.28 0.62
C LEU A 53 -5.03 -0.16 0.59
N ILE A 54 -4.67 -0.64 -0.60
CA ILE A 54 -4.13 -1.98 -0.81
C ILE A 54 -2.73 -1.86 -1.41
N THR A 55 -1.77 -2.58 -0.86
CA THR A 55 -0.43 -2.73 -1.43
C THR A 55 -0.23 -4.18 -1.88
N SER A 56 0.51 -4.36 -2.97
CA SER A 56 0.88 -5.68 -3.47
C SER A 56 1.99 -5.58 -4.50
N ARG A 57 2.75 -6.67 -4.69
CA ARG A 57 3.59 -6.88 -5.88
C ARG A 57 2.72 -7.04 -7.14
N PRO A 58 3.28 -6.80 -8.34
CA PRO A 58 2.53 -6.90 -9.59
C PRO A 58 2.22 -8.36 -9.96
N TYR A 59 1.16 -8.92 -9.39
CA TYR A 59 0.60 -10.22 -9.77
C TYR A 59 -0.59 -10.03 -10.72
N PRO A 60 -0.63 -10.76 -11.87
CA PRO A 60 -1.71 -10.62 -12.84
C PRO A 60 -3.11 -10.80 -12.24
N GLU A 61 -3.31 -11.82 -11.39
CA GLU A 61 -4.60 -12.11 -10.74
C GLU A 61 -5.12 -10.91 -9.93
N ILE A 62 -4.25 -10.27 -9.15
CA ILE A 62 -4.60 -9.09 -8.35
C ILE A 62 -4.90 -7.90 -9.26
N GLY A 63 -4.05 -7.66 -10.27
CA GLY A 63 -4.20 -6.57 -11.22
C GLY A 63 -5.49 -6.66 -12.03
N GLU A 64 -5.85 -7.86 -12.51
CA GLU A 64 -7.08 -8.10 -13.27
C GLU A 64 -8.33 -7.84 -12.42
N ASN A 65 -8.37 -8.39 -11.19
CA ASN A 65 -9.53 -8.24 -10.30
C ASN A 65 -9.73 -6.81 -9.77
N LEU A 66 -8.64 -6.06 -9.57
CA LEU A 66 -8.68 -4.69 -9.02
C LEU A 66 -8.58 -3.59 -10.10
N SER A 67 -8.50 -3.96 -11.38
CA SER A 67 -8.35 -3.05 -12.53
C SER A 67 -9.39 -1.92 -12.61
N HIS A 68 -10.57 -2.13 -12.01
CA HIS A 68 -11.66 -1.15 -11.98
C HIS A 68 -11.41 0.00 -11.01
N PHE A 69 -10.45 -0.17 -10.08
CA PHE A 69 -10.08 0.83 -9.09
C PHE A 69 -8.83 1.59 -9.52
N ARG A 70 -8.61 2.77 -8.91
CA ARG A 70 -7.40 3.55 -9.15
C ARG A 70 -6.19 2.79 -8.61
N CYS A 71 -5.35 2.28 -9.51
CA CYS A 71 -4.09 1.64 -9.19
C CYS A 71 -2.91 2.53 -9.60
N LYS A 72 -1.82 2.48 -8.81
CA LYS A 72 -0.55 3.16 -9.11
C LYS A 72 0.59 2.16 -8.96
N ASP A 73 1.29 1.90 -10.06
CA ASP A 73 2.52 1.12 -10.04
C ASP A 73 3.69 2.01 -9.62
N LEU A 74 4.16 1.84 -8.38
CA LEU A 74 5.30 2.58 -7.84
C LEU A 74 6.61 2.26 -8.59
N GLY A 75 6.78 1.06 -9.13
CA GLY A 75 7.98 0.68 -9.87
C GLY A 75 8.12 1.38 -11.23
N SER A 76 7.01 1.84 -11.81
CA SER A 76 6.99 2.53 -13.11
C SER A 76 7.53 3.97 -13.06
N TYR A 77 7.64 4.59 -11.89
CA TYR A 77 8.06 5.99 -11.77
C TYR A 77 9.58 6.11 -11.94
N SER A 78 10.01 6.87 -12.95
CA SER A 78 11.44 7.11 -13.20
C SER A 78 12.14 7.83 -12.03
N ALA A 79 11.41 8.65 -11.27
CA ALA A 79 11.91 9.35 -10.09
C ALA A 79 12.34 8.39 -8.96
N VAL A 80 11.76 7.18 -8.89
CA VAL A 80 12.06 6.21 -7.82
C VAL A 80 13.54 5.83 -7.78
N LYS A 81 14.24 5.83 -8.91
CA LYS A 81 15.70 5.58 -8.91
C LYS A 81 16.47 6.63 -8.10
N LYS A 82 16.08 7.90 -8.23
CA LYS A 82 16.69 9.00 -7.50
C LYS A 82 16.31 8.93 -6.02
N ASP A 83 15.05 8.65 -5.72
CA ASP A 83 14.54 8.57 -4.35
C ASP A 83 15.18 7.39 -3.59
N ILE A 84 15.34 6.23 -4.24
CA ILE A 84 16.05 5.08 -3.67
C ILE A 84 17.50 5.45 -3.35
N LYS A 85 18.21 6.14 -4.26
CA LYS A 85 19.58 6.57 -4.02
C LYS A 85 19.68 7.48 -2.80
N ILE A 86 18.80 8.48 -2.71
CA ILE A 86 18.73 9.38 -1.55
C ILE A 86 18.47 8.59 -0.26
N MET A 87 17.52 7.65 -0.28
CA MET A 87 17.21 6.82 0.88
C MET A 87 18.41 5.95 1.30
N ILE A 88 19.13 5.36 0.35
CA ILE A 88 20.36 4.60 0.61
C ILE A 88 21.40 5.50 1.28
N ASP A 89 21.69 6.67 0.70
CA ASP A 89 22.67 7.61 1.23
C ASP A 89 22.32 8.05 2.67
N GLU A 90 21.06 8.39 2.91
CA GLU A 90 20.56 8.76 4.24
C GLU A 90 20.66 7.59 5.23
N LYS A 91 20.31 6.37 4.81
CA LYS A 91 20.34 5.19 5.67
C LYS A 91 21.76 4.79 6.02
N VAL A 92 22.68 4.82 5.05
CA VAL A 92 24.11 4.58 5.26
C VAL A 92 24.69 5.63 6.20
N HIS A 93 24.32 6.90 6.02
CA HIS A 93 24.76 7.97 6.90
C HIS A 93 24.30 7.76 8.35
N ASP A 94 23.02 7.48 8.58
CA ASP A 94 22.46 7.20 9.92
C ASP A 94 23.14 5.98 10.57
N LEU A 95 23.28 4.88 9.83
CA LEU A 95 23.90 3.66 10.34
C LEU A 95 25.39 3.86 10.64
N SER A 96 26.13 4.57 9.79
CA SER A 96 27.56 4.83 10.00
C SER A 96 27.82 5.58 11.29
N LYS A 97 26.99 6.57 11.62
CA LYS A 97 27.04 7.32 12.88
C LYS A 97 26.68 6.44 14.07
N ARG A 98 25.60 5.65 13.97
CA ARG A 98 25.14 4.80 15.09
C ARG A 98 26.09 3.65 15.41
N LYS A 99 26.82 3.15 14.42
CA LYS A 99 27.65 1.94 14.54
C LYS A 99 29.15 2.21 14.40
N ASN A 100 29.56 3.47 14.19
CA ASN A 100 30.94 3.88 13.97
C ASN A 100 31.64 3.07 12.87
N TYR A 101 30.95 2.86 11.74
CA TYR A 101 31.53 2.10 10.64
C TYR A 101 32.73 2.83 10.01
N PRO A 102 33.79 2.11 9.62
CA PRO A 102 34.92 2.69 8.88
C PRO A 102 34.45 3.28 7.55
N LYS A 103 35.10 4.37 7.10
CA LYS A 103 34.80 5.05 5.82
C LYS A 103 34.72 4.09 4.63
N ARG A 104 35.62 3.12 4.59
CA ARG A 104 35.64 2.09 3.55
C ARG A 104 34.30 1.35 3.41
N VAL A 105 33.67 0.98 4.53
CA VAL A 105 32.38 0.27 4.53
C VAL A 105 31.25 1.19 4.07
N ILE A 106 31.29 2.46 4.45
CA ILE A 106 30.32 3.48 4.01
C ILE A 106 30.39 3.63 2.48
N GLU A 107 31.61 3.77 1.95
CA GLU A 107 31.86 3.95 0.52
C GLU A 107 31.45 2.71 -0.29
N GLU A 108 31.80 1.50 0.16
CA GLU A 108 31.43 0.25 -0.53
C GLU A 108 29.90 0.05 -0.60
N VAL A 109 29.17 0.34 0.48
CA VAL A 109 27.70 0.13 0.54
C VAL A 109 26.90 1.22 -0.19
N SER A 110 27.44 2.43 -0.34
CA SER A 110 26.74 3.53 -1.04
C SER A 110 26.77 3.42 -2.57
N GLN A 111 27.48 2.43 -3.13
CA GLN A 111 27.58 2.19 -4.57
C GLN A 111 26.57 1.16 -5.11
N ILE A 112 25.64 0.69 -4.28
CA ILE A 112 24.59 -0.28 -4.64
C ILE A 112 23.51 0.38 -5.50
#